data_AF-A0ABD0NP98-F1
#
_entry.id   AF-A0ABD0NP98-F1
#
_cell.length_a   1.000
_cell.length_b   1.000
_cell.length_c   1.000
_cell.angle_alpha   90.00
_cell.angle_beta   90.00
_cell.angle_gamma   90.00
#
_symmetry.space_group_name_H-M   'P 1'
#
loop_
_entity.id
_entity.type
_entity.pdbx_description
1 polymer ?
#
loop_
_entity_poly.entity_id
_entity_poly.type
_entity_poly.pdbx_seq_one_letter_code
_entity_poly.pdbx_strand_id
1 'polypeptide(L)' 'PATTKTHAIIERTANFVCKQGAQFEIVLKAKQAGNSQFDFLRFDHYLNPYYKHILRAMKEGRYTPASESKQDQQQ' A
#
# COMPACT_ATOMS: atom_id res chain seq x y z
N PRO A 1 -2.46 9.78 8.28
CA PRO A 1 -3.33 8.63 8.67
C PRO A 1 -3.65 8.75 10.16
N ALA A 2 -4.88 8.42 10.59
CA ALA A 2 -5.33 8.62 11.98
C ALA A 2 -4.69 7.64 12.98
N THR A 3 -4.14 6.51 12.51
CA THR A 3 -3.45 5.52 13.35
C THR A 3 -2.22 4.93 12.64
N THR A 4 -1.23 4.52 13.44
CA THR A 4 -0.04 3.78 12.97
C THR A 4 -0.42 2.48 12.26
N LYS A 5 -1.54 1.84 12.66
CA LYS A 5 -2.07 0.64 12.00
C LYS A 5 -2.50 0.92 10.56
N THR A 6 -3.26 1.99 10.33
CA THR A 6 -3.70 2.37 8.98
C THR A 6 -2.51 2.70 8.08
N HIS A 7 -1.51 3.40 8.61
CA HIS A 7 -0.27 3.68 7.88
C HIS A 7 0.45 2.38 7.45
N ALA A 8 0.65 1.44 8.39
CA ALA A 8 1.32 0.17 8.09
C ALA A 8 0.58 -0.67 7.03
N ILE A 9 -0.75 -0.67 7.02
CA ILE A 9 -1.55 -1.36 5.99
C ILE A 9 -1.36 -0.69 4.62
N ILE A 10 -1.38 0.64 4.57
CA ILE A 10 -1.16 1.42 3.34
C ILE A 10 0.24 1.15 2.78
N GLU A 11 1.27 1.23 3.61
CA GLU A 11 2.65 0.94 3.19
C GLU A 11 2.81 -0.48 2.67
N ARG A 12 2.30 -1.47 3.42
CA ARG A 12 2.39 -2.88 3.03
C ARG A 12 1.68 -3.13 1.70
N THR A 13 0.51 -2.54 1.52
CA THR A 13 -0.26 -2.62 0.27
C THR A 13 0.48 -1.95 -0.87
N ALA A 14 1.06 -0.77 -0.65
CA ALA A 14 1.83 -0.05 -1.65
C ALA A 14 3.08 -0.84 -2.08
N ASN A 15 3.83 -1.43 -1.14
CA ASN A 15 5.00 -2.25 -1.45
C ASN A 15 4.59 -3.48 -2.28
N PHE A 16 3.51 -4.15 -1.86
CA PHE A 16 3.02 -5.33 -2.54
C PHE A 16 2.53 -5.02 -3.97
N VAL A 17 1.77 -3.94 -4.15
CA VAL A 17 1.32 -3.47 -5.47
C VAL A 17 2.48 -2.97 -6.32
N CYS A 18 3.51 -2.37 -5.72
CA CYS A 18 4.73 -1.97 -6.43
C CYS A 18 5.48 -3.19 -6.98
N LYS A 19 5.58 -4.28 -6.20
CA LYS A 19 6.27 -5.52 -6.59
C LYS A 19 5.46 -6.42 -7.54
N GLN A 20 4.17 -6.61 -7.27
CA GLN A 20 3.29 -7.50 -8.05
C GLN A 20 2.64 -6.81 -9.25
N GLY A 21 2.55 -5.48 -9.22
CA GLY A 21 1.94 -4.67 -10.26
C GLY A 21 0.51 -4.20 -9.96
N ALA A 22 0.04 -3.25 -10.78
CA ALA A 22 -1.25 -2.58 -10.59
C ALA A 22 -2.48 -3.50 -10.72
N GLN A 23 -2.34 -4.64 -11.41
CA GLN A 23 -3.41 -5.64 -11.48
C GLN A 23 -3.78 -6.17 -10.09
N PHE A 24 -2.80 -6.31 -9.20
CA PHE A 24 -3.06 -6.77 -7.84
C PHE A 24 -3.89 -5.75 -7.04
N GLU A 25 -3.70 -4.45 -7.28
CA GLU A 25 -4.52 -3.40 -6.67
C GLU A 25 -6.00 -3.57 -7.02
N ILE A 26 -6.30 -3.91 -8.28
CA ILE A 26 -7.66 -4.15 -8.78
C ILE A 26 -8.27 -5.35 -8.05
N VAL A 27 -7.53 -6.47 -7.98
CA VAL A 27 -7.98 -7.70 -7.31
C VAL A 27 -8.17 -7.46 -5.81
N LEU A 28 -7.26 -6.73 -5.17
CA LEU A 28 -7.32 -6.41 -3.75
C LEU A 28 -8.54 -5.53 -3.46
N LYS A 29 -8.79 -4.50 -4.29
CA LYS A 29 -9.96 -3.64 -4.16
C LYS A 29 -11.26 -4.42 -4.35
N ALA A 30 -11.31 -5.37 -5.27
CA ALA A 30 -12.48 -6.23 -5.47
C ALA A 30 -12.70 -7.19 -4.29
N LYS A 31 -11.65 -7.86 -3.81
CA LYS A 31 -11.72 -8.81 -2.68
C LYS A 31 -12.01 -8.13 -1.34
N GLN A 32 -11.49 -6.93 -1.13
CA GLN A 32 -11.59 -6.18 0.13
C GLN A 32 -12.62 -5.05 0.06
N ALA A 33 -13.52 -5.05 -0.93
CA ALA A 33 -14.52 -4.00 -1.12
C ALA A 33 -15.44 -3.78 0.10
N GLY A 34 -15.62 -4.79 0.95
CA GLY A 34 -16.38 -4.71 2.19
C GLY A 34 -15.54 -4.48 3.46
N ASN A 35 -14.22 -4.28 3.34
CA ASN A 35 -13.32 -4.09 4.47
C ASN A 35 -12.88 -2.63 4.59
N SER A 36 -13.36 -1.94 5.63
CA SER A 36 -13.04 -0.53 5.85
C SER A 36 -11.54 -0.24 6.05
N GLN A 37 -10.74 -1.25 6.38
CA GLN A 37 -9.29 -1.10 6.46
C GLN A 37 -8.65 -0.84 5.09
N PHE A 38 -9.30 -1.24 4.00
CA PHE A 38 -8.86 -1.04 2.61
C PHE A 38 -9.62 0.05 1.87
N ASP A 39 -10.47 0.82 2.56
CA ASP A 39 -11.21 1.92 1.93
C ASP A 39 -10.29 2.98 1.29
N PHE A 40 -9.03 3.08 1.73
CA PHE A 40 -8.03 3.94 1.10
C PHE A 40 -7.75 3.60 -0.39
N LEU A 41 -8.09 2.39 -0.85
CA LEU A 41 -8.01 2.01 -2.27
C LEU A 41 -9.13 2.62 -3.12
N ARG A 42 -10.19 3.12 -2.48
CA ARG A 42 -11.29 3.82 -3.16
C ARG A 42 -10.85 5.24 -3.50
N PHE A 43 -11.18 5.69 -4.70
CA PHE A 43 -10.84 7.05 -5.17
C PHE A 43 -11.50 8.15 -4.32
N ASP A 44 -12.66 7.83 -3.73
CA ASP A 44 -13.47 8.76 -2.92
C ASP A 44 -12.95 8.90 -1.47
N HIS A 45 -11.98 8.08 -1.06
CA HIS A 45 -11.49 8.07 0.31
C HIS A 45 -10.36 9.08 0.52
N TYR A 46 -10.40 9.81 1.64
CA TYR A 46 -9.42 10.86 1.97
C TYR A 46 -7.95 10.37 2.06
N LEU A 47 -7.73 9.07 2.33
CA LEU A 47 -6.40 8.45 2.35
C LEU A 47 -5.91 7.99 0.97
N ASN A 48 -6.74 8.02 -0.08
CA ASN A 48 -6.33 7.66 -1.43
C ASN A 48 -5.12 8.47 -1.95
N PRO A 49 -5.10 9.82 -1.86
CA PRO A 49 -3.93 10.59 -2.27
C PRO A 49 -2.67 10.22 -1.48
N TYR A 50 -2.82 9.90 -0.19
CA TYR A 50 -1.70 9.46 0.65
C TYR A 50 -1.16 8.10 0.20
N TYR A 51 -2.03 7.12 -0.06
CA TYR A 51 -1.64 5.82 -0.61
C TYR A 51 -0.92 5.97 -1.95
N LYS A 52 -1.45 6.79 -2.88
CA LYS A 52 -0.83 7.03 -4.19
C LYS A 52 0.54 7.69 -4.05
N HIS A 53 0.71 8.60 -3.09
CA HIS A 53 2.00 9.22 -2.80
C HIS A 53 3.04 8.18 -2.35
N ILE A 54 2.68 7.32 -1.39
CA ILE A 54 3.56 6.24 -0.90
C ILE A 54 3.91 5.27 -2.05
N LEU A 55 2.90 4.82 -2.80
CA LEU A 55 3.09 3.91 -3.93
C LEU A 55 4.02 4.49 -5.00
N ARG A 56 3.86 5.79 -5.33
CA ARG A 56 4.74 6.49 -6.26
C ARG A 56 6.16 6.56 -5.71
N ALA A 57 6.32 6.94 -4.45
CA ALA A 57 7.64 7.07 -3.84
C ALA A 57 8.38 5.71 -3.77
N MET A 58 7.65 4.61 -3.54
CA MET A 58 8.19 3.24 -3.62
C MET A 58 8.62 2.88 -5.05
N LYS A 59 7.78 3.18 -6.06
CA LYS A 59 8.13 2.97 -7.48
C LYS A 59 9.34 3.79 -7.91
N GLU A 60 9.49 5.01 -7.38
CA GLU A 60 10.63 5.89 -7.65
C GLU A 60 11.86 5.52 -6.80
N GLY A 61 11.79 4.51 -5.92
CA GLY A 61 12.88 4.11 -5.02
C GLY A 61 13.21 5.14 -3.93
N ARG A 62 12.35 6.14 -3.73
CA ARG A 62 12.51 7.23 -2.76
C ARG A 62 11.87 6.92 -1.39
N TYR A 63 11.21 5.77 -1.28
CA TYR A 63 10.54 5.35 -0.06
C TYR A 63 10.83 3.88 0.23
N THR A 64 11.55 3.64 1.31
CA THR A 64 11.80 2.31 1.88
C THR A 64 10.78 2.06 2.99
N PRO A 65 9.84 1.11 2.82
CA PRO A 65 8.93 0.78 3.89
C PRO A 65 9.72 0.19 5.06
N ALA A 66 9.32 0.53 6.29
CA ALA A 66 9.97 0.02 7.50
C ALA A 66 9.96 -1.52 7.61
N SER A 67 9.09 -2.20 6.86
CA SER A 67 9.03 -3.67 6.78
C SER A 67 10.09 -4.31 5.87
N GLU A 68 10.75 -3.55 4.99
CA GLU A 68 11.73 -4.09 4.03
C GLU A 68 13.12 -4.31 4.65
N SER A 69 13.40 -3.71 5.81
CA SER A 69 14.66 -3.88 6.55
C SER A 69 14.85 -5.29 7.16
N LYS A 70 14.00 -6.29 6.84
CA LYS A 70 14.11 -7.67 7.34
C LYS A 70 13.92 -8.79 6.30
N GLN A 71 13.80 -8.51 4.99
CA GLN A 71 13.50 -9.58 4.00
C GLN A 71 14.47 -9.73 2.83
N ASP A 72 15.59 -9.00 2.78
CA ASP A 72 16.66 -9.23 1.77
C ASP A 72 17.82 -10.10 2.30
N GLN A 73 17.58 -10.95 3.30
CA GLN A 73 18.55 -11.95 3.77
C GLN A 73 17.90 -13.33 3.83
N GLN A 74 17.39 -13.80 2.70
CA GLN A 74 17.24 -15.23 2.44
C GLN A 74 17.07 -15.41 0.92
N GLN A 75 18.19 -15.50 0.20
CA GLN A 75 18.27 -16.15 -1.09
C GLN A 75 19.31 -17.25 -0.98
#